data_AF-A0A5A8CYJ4-F1
#
_entry.id   AF-A0A5A8CYJ4-F1
#
_cell.length_a   1.000
_cell.length_b   1.000
_cell.length_c   1.000
_cell.angle_alpha   90.00
_cell.angle_beta   90.00
_cell.angle_gamma   90.00
#
_symmetry.space_group_name_H-M   'P 1'
#
loop_
_entity.id
_entity.type
_entity.pdbx_description
1 polymer ?
#
loop_
_entity_poly.entity_id
_entity_poly.type
_entity_poly.pdbx_seq_one_letter_code
_entity_poly.pdbx_strand_id
1 'polypeptide(L)'
;MAGTEATVRVHRADPRAHGPAVAFFPQGVPPGLTQASASAAAAASLGMGATSMRVLRHERKPKRAVALGANRVLEYSGRNHGGGATAHAAKTRFGVAVLAPGASSSQPSELHVYETDLVFSMQQRPTAATAAAIGAQRSAAAEDTSGLDEHARRAMVVDTFGSKRAKMEKRKREDNRRAAETIVAAGGLSRAVAMDAADDRAAAAAAAIPEEVGGLTASESAEEASRRAVFPRFNRSASTPELAFPFEGLFSADSLAELSRPVNVLLKALRKAKSRVGVDGAGAVNVITKAASAGQLPVATVGNFVRERFVALASEPGAGDAAVSRRPLEALLLVALLLAVHQSGRSLRLPKAKPVAPAEPADAVKTEEGASSSSSSSSSSAAAAAAAGDAAAPAPAAPAAPQVPACLELAPAQVADEILKKFTARQGARGRPTWVRTPQLQDRLVMHLTVAALWASRFDLPSVLTLARDLGLPTRKLVLTYFRQLGCRQASSASAALPACIAASPEDAAALEAAAAGASRTTGSRSLCPSSSRRPSGSALAAAEPVEAHCSPAAAAPCCVDRASAELLGARTRQTLRGPAPLSF
;
A
#
# COMPACT_ATOMS: atom_id res chain seq x y z
N MET A 1 27.20 37.40 -21.23
CA MET A 1 25.87 37.49 -20.61
C MET A 1 25.94 38.61 -19.57
N ALA A 2 25.60 39.84 -19.95
CA ALA A 2 25.53 40.94 -18.97
C ALA A 2 24.36 40.64 -18.02
N GLY A 3 24.64 40.48 -16.73
CA GLY A 3 23.61 40.23 -15.74
C GLY A 3 22.74 41.47 -15.59
N THR A 4 21.47 41.38 -15.99
CA THR A 4 20.48 42.41 -15.70
C THR A 4 20.11 42.32 -14.23
N GLU A 5 20.61 43.25 -13.41
CA GLU A 5 20.15 43.41 -12.02
C GLU A 5 18.70 43.90 -12.04
N ALA A 6 17.77 43.07 -11.57
CA ALA A 6 16.37 43.42 -11.37
C ALA A 6 16.14 43.76 -9.91
N THR A 7 15.63 44.96 -9.64
CA THR A 7 15.30 45.39 -8.28
C THR A 7 13.94 44.80 -7.89
N VAL A 8 13.90 43.99 -6.83
CA VAL A 8 12.66 43.36 -6.35
C VAL A 8 12.06 44.20 -5.22
N ARG A 9 10.82 44.68 -5.40
CA ARG A 9 10.05 45.34 -4.34
C ARG A 9 8.91 44.46 -3.86
N VAL A 10 8.98 44.03 -2.61
CA VAL A 10 7.94 43.19 -2.00
C VAL A 10 6.88 44.10 -1.37
N HIS A 11 5.68 44.11 -1.97
CA HIS A 11 4.53 44.85 -1.47
C HIS A 11 3.65 43.94 -0.63
N ARG A 12 3.65 44.16 0.68
CA ARG A 12 2.70 43.47 1.56
C ARG A 12 1.33 44.13 1.41
N ALA A 13 0.45 43.50 0.63
CA ALA A 13 -0.90 44.00 0.43
C ALA A 13 -1.64 44.05 1.77
N ASP A 14 -2.27 45.19 2.06
CA ASP A 14 -3.12 45.33 3.24
C ASP A 14 -4.30 44.34 3.12
N PRO A 15 -4.51 43.40 4.08
CA PRO A 15 -5.55 42.38 3.98
C PRO A 15 -6.96 42.96 3.87
N ARG A 16 -7.15 44.24 4.24
CA ARG A 16 -8.42 44.97 4.12
C ARG A 16 -8.60 45.65 2.76
N ALA A 17 -7.52 45.94 2.04
CA ALA A 17 -7.57 46.48 0.69
C ALA A 17 -7.90 45.38 -0.34
N HIS A 18 -8.31 45.78 -1.54
CA HIS A 18 -8.58 44.89 -2.69
C HIS A 18 -7.28 44.22 -3.19
N GLY A 19 -6.71 43.31 -2.40
CA GLY A 19 -5.53 42.53 -2.78
C GLY A 19 -5.85 41.45 -3.83
N PRO A 20 -4.84 40.99 -4.58
CA PRO A 20 -5.02 39.96 -5.60
C PRO A 20 -5.46 38.63 -4.98
N ALA A 21 -6.26 37.87 -5.71
CA ALA A 21 -6.68 36.52 -5.34
C ALA A 21 -6.18 35.52 -6.40
N VAL A 22 -5.83 34.32 -5.95
CA VAL A 22 -5.39 33.22 -6.84
C VAL A 22 -6.53 32.23 -6.98
N ALA A 23 -6.95 31.98 -8.22
CA ALA A 23 -7.95 30.97 -8.56
C ALA A 23 -7.30 29.85 -9.37
N PHE A 24 -7.39 28.62 -8.89
CA PHE A 24 -6.88 27.42 -9.55
C PHE A 24 -8.03 26.61 -10.15
N PHE A 25 -7.94 26.31 -11.45
CA PHE A 25 -8.92 25.52 -12.19
C PHE A 25 -8.32 24.14 -12.54
N PRO A 26 -8.63 23.07 -11.78
CA PRO A 26 -8.07 21.74 -12.04
C PRO A 26 -8.47 21.15 -13.39
N GLN A 27 -9.58 21.62 -13.97
CA GLN A 27 -10.11 21.17 -15.26
C GLN A 27 -9.67 22.05 -16.45
N GLY A 28 -8.79 23.03 -16.22
CA GLY A 28 -8.36 24.01 -17.21
C GLY A 28 -9.03 25.38 -17.05
N VAL A 29 -8.32 26.43 -17.46
CA VAL A 29 -8.82 27.81 -17.38
C VAL A 29 -9.94 27.97 -18.42
N PRO A 30 -11.11 28.51 -18.04
CA PRO A 30 -12.17 28.70 -19.00
C PRO A 30 -11.75 29.76 -20.04
N PRO A 31 -12.11 29.56 -21.31
CA PRO A 31 -11.66 30.40 -22.42
C PRO A 31 -12.11 31.87 -22.31
N GLY A 32 -13.12 32.18 -21.49
CA GLY A 32 -13.55 33.55 -21.18
C GLY A 32 -12.78 34.26 -20.06
N LEU A 33 -11.88 33.56 -19.34
CA LEU A 33 -10.97 34.15 -18.34
C LEU A 33 -9.55 34.35 -18.88
N THR A 34 -9.20 33.68 -19.99
CA THR A 34 -7.92 33.87 -20.66
C THR A 34 -8.01 35.09 -21.56
N GLN A 35 -7.71 36.30 -21.04
CA GLN A 35 -7.17 37.39 -21.86
C GLN A 35 -6.70 38.59 -21.05
N ALA A 36 -5.41 38.88 -21.23
CA ALA A 36 -5.03 40.18 -21.76
C ALA A 36 -4.53 39.96 -23.21
N SER A 37 -4.97 40.86 -24.09
CA SER A 37 -4.50 41.23 -25.44
C SER A 37 -4.80 40.41 -26.72
N ALA A 38 -4.77 39.07 -26.80
CA ALA A 38 -4.79 38.42 -28.14
C ALA A 38 -6.09 37.70 -28.60
N SER A 39 -6.91 37.15 -27.71
CA SER A 39 -8.04 36.27 -28.11
C SER A 39 -9.46 36.86 -27.96
N ALA A 40 -9.58 38.19 -27.73
CA ALA A 40 -10.86 38.85 -27.44
C ALA A 40 -11.86 38.74 -28.59
N ALA A 41 -11.36 38.78 -29.82
CA ALA A 41 -12.16 38.55 -31.01
C ALA A 41 -12.75 37.13 -31.07
N ALA A 42 -11.99 36.11 -30.64
CA ALA A 42 -12.46 34.72 -30.66
C ALA A 42 -13.50 34.44 -29.56
N ALA A 43 -13.30 34.97 -28.34
CA ALA A 43 -14.26 34.84 -27.26
C ALA A 43 -15.58 35.58 -27.55
N ALA A 44 -15.51 36.75 -28.20
CA ALA A 44 -16.68 37.49 -28.68
C ALA A 44 -17.46 36.72 -29.76
N SER A 45 -16.76 36.04 -30.69
CA SER A 45 -17.39 35.23 -31.74
C SER A 45 -18.17 34.01 -31.22
N LEU A 46 -17.78 33.48 -30.04
CA LEU A 46 -18.46 32.36 -29.37
C LEU A 46 -19.59 32.83 -28.43
N GLY A 47 -19.89 34.13 -28.37
CA GLY A 47 -20.92 34.69 -27.49
C GLY A 47 -20.64 34.48 -26.00
N MET A 48 -19.38 34.21 -25.63
CA MET A 48 -18.98 34.08 -24.24
C MET A 48 -18.71 35.47 -23.68
N GLY A 49 -19.72 36.05 -23.04
CA GLY A 49 -19.57 37.33 -22.34
C GLY A 49 -18.45 37.30 -21.30
N ALA A 50 -17.91 38.49 -20.99
CA ALA A 50 -16.87 38.66 -19.96
C ALA A 50 -17.29 37.97 -18.66
N THR A 51 -16.49 37.01 -18.20
CA THR A 51 -16.79 36.26 -16.97
C THR A 51 -16.35 37.09 -15.78
N SER A 52 -17.30 37.66 -15.03
CA SER A 52 -17.00 38.34 -13.78
C SER A 52 -17.00 37.35 -12.61
N MET A 53 -16.01 37.48 -11.72
CA MET A 53 -15.96 36.73 -10.46
C MET A 53 -16.13 37.68 -9.28
N ARG A 54 -17.08 37.36 -8.41
CA ARG A 54 -17.31 38.04 -7.14
C ARG A 54 -16.70 37.23 -6.00
N VAL A 55 -15.88 37.88 -5.19
CA VAL A 55 -15.33 37.27 -3.97
C VAL A 55 -16.11 37.76 -2.76
N LEU A 56 -16.79 36.85 -2.08
CA LEU A 56 -17.53 37.09 -0.85
C LEU A 56 -16.67 36.66 0.34
N ARG A 57 -16.29 37.62 1.20
CA ARG A 57 -15.49 37.36 2.41
C ARG A 57 -16.40 37.20 3.62
N HIS A 58 -16.04 36.30 4.53
CA HIS A 58 -16.76 36.13 5.79
C HIS A 58 -16.37 37.26 6.76
N GLU A 59 -17.36 37.98 7.31
CA GLU A 59 -17.16 39.17 8.17
C GLU A 59 -16.22 38.90 9.36
N ARG A 60 -16.52 37.85 10.15
CA ARG A 60 -15.70 37.48 11.33
C ARG A 60 -14.39 36.76 11.01
N LYS A 61 -14.22 36.25 9.78
CA LYS A 61 -13.09 35.39 9.38
C LYS A 61 -12.69 35.73 7.94
N PRO A 62 -12.02 36.86 7.70
CA PRO A 62 -11.77 37.37 6.33
C PRO A 62 -10.95 36.42 5.44
N LYS A 63 -10.17 35.51 6.04
CA LYS A 63 -9.45 34.44 5.32
C LYS A 63 -10.37 33.34 4.79
N ARG A 64 -11.61 33.25 5.26
CA ARG A 64 -12.66 32.38 4.72
C ARG A 64 -13.45 33.18 3.71
N ALA A 65 -13.38 32.77 2.45
CA ALA A 65 -14.03 33.46 1.36
C ALA A 65 -14.61 32.45 0.36
N VAL A 66 -15.59 32.91 -0.41
CA VAL A 66 -16.18 32.18 -1.52
C VAL A 66 -16.03 33.02 -2.78
N ALA A 67 -15.45 32.44 -3.82
CA ALA A 67 -15.43 33.02 -5.16
C ALA A 67 -16.61 32.43 -5.93
N LEU A 68 -17.46 33.30 -6.50
CA LEU A 68 -18.58 32.93 -7.35
C LEU A 68 -18.46 33.68 -8.67
N GLY A 69 -18.64 33.00 -9.78
CA GLY A 69 -18.76 33.61 -11.09
C GLY A 69 -19.73 32.83 -11.94
N ALA A 70 -20.28 33.45 -12.97
CA ALA A 70 -21.06 32.74 -13.95
C ALA A 70 -20.83 33.37 -15.33
N ASN A 71 -20.88 32.54 -16.35
CA ASN A 71 -21.08 32.98 -17.72
C ASN A 71 -22.33 32.29 -18.28
N ARG A 72 -22.61 32.49 -19.57
CA ARG A 72 -23.80 31.92 -20.21
C ARG A 72 -23.88 30.38 -20.10
N VAL A 73 -22.73 29.70 -20.05
CA VAL A 73 -22.61 28.25 -20.18
C VAL A 73 -22.24 27.57 -18.86
N LEU A 74 -21.43 28.21 -18.03
CA LEU A 74 -20.78 27.67 -16.84
C LEU A 74 -20.94 28.58 -15.63
N GLU A 75 -21.20 27.98 -14.49
CA GLU A 75 -21.10 28.53 -13.15
C GLU A 75 -19.77 28.11 -12.52
N TYR A 76 -19.12 29.06 -11.88
CA TYR A 76 -17.84 28.91 -11.20
C TYR A 76 -18.05 29.11 -9.71
N SER A 77 -17.59 28.16 -8.90
CA SER A 77 -17.59 28.33 -7.45
C SER A 77 -16.29 27.82 -6.84
N GLY A 78 -15.71 28.58 -5.94
CA GLY A 78 -14.51 28.19 -5.22
C GLY A 78 -14.61 28.59 -3.76
N ARG A 79 -14.12 27.72 -2.87
CA ARG A 79 -14.09 28.02 -1.43
C ARG A 79 -12.64 28.11 -0.98
N ASN A 80 -12.33 29.20 -0.28
CA ASN A 80 -11.11 29.30 0.50
C ASN A 80 -11.45 28.95 1.96
N HIS A 81 -10.91 27.85 2.45
CA HIS A 81 -11.16 27.38 3.81
C HIS A 81 -10.40 28.18 4.89
N GLY A 82 -9.52 29.11 4.47
CA GLY A 82 -8.56 29.78 5.34
C GLY A 82 -7.47 28.83 5.80
N GLY A 83 -6.34 29.38 6.28
CA GLY A 83 -5.14 28.66 6.71
C GLY A 83 -5.28 27.68 7.90
N GLY A 84 -6.47 27.13 8.16
CA GLY A 84 -6.76 26.29 9.33
C GLY A 84 -7.54 25.00 9.07
N ALA A 85 -7.80 24.61 7.81
CA ALA A 85 -8.48 23.33 7.54
C ALA A 85 -7.53 22.13 7.44
N THR A 86 -6.24 22.36 7.21
CA THR A 86 -5.21 21.30 7.19
C THR A 86 -3.99 21.75 7.99
N ALA A 87 -3.36 20.83 8.72
CA ALA A 87 -2.18 21.10 9.56
C ALA A 87 -0.99 21.73 8.78
N HIS A 88 -1.03 21.67 7.46
CA HIS A 88 -0.03 22.25 6.56
C HIS A 88 -0.31 23.71 6.16
N ALA A 89 -1.55 24.19 6.32
CA ALA A 89 -1.96 25.51 5.84
C ALA A 89 -1.36 26.69 6.63
N ALA A 90 -0.78 26.43 7.82
CA ALA A 90 0.02 27.42 8.56
C ALA A 90 1.42 27.65 7.95
N LYS A 91 1.91 26.75 7.08
CA LYS A 91 3.28 26.77 6.56
C LYS A 91 3.41 27.26 5.12
N THR A 92 2.31 27.42 4.39
CA THR A 92 2.32 27.81 2.96
C THR A 92 1.76 29.21 2.79
N ARG A 93 2.57 30.14 2.27
CA ARG A 93 2.15 31.48 1.84
C ARG A 93 2.16 31.56 0.33
N PHE A 94 1.18 32.27 -0.23
CA PHE A 94 1.10 32.49 -1.67
C PHE A 94 1.32 33.98 -1.97
N GLY A 95 1.92 34.27 -3.12
CA GLY A 95 2.14 35.64 -3.58
C GLY A 95 1.97 35.71 -5.10
N VAL A 96 1.46 36.83 -5.57
CA VAL A 96 1.36 37.16 -7.00
C VAL A 96 2.47 38.15 -7.31
N ALA A 97 3.38 37.79 -8.21
CA ALA A 97 4.44 38.67 -8.65
C ALA A 97 4.06 39.30 -10.00
N VAL A 98 4.09 40.62 -10.08
CA VAL A 98 3.86 41.40 -11.29
C VAL A 98 5.17 42.09 -11.66
N LEU A 99 5.70 41.75 -12.83
CA LEU A 99 6.86 42.43 -13.38
C LEU A 99 6.39 43.67 -14.14
N ALA A 100 6.69 44.86 -13.62
CA ALA A 100 6.48 46.10 -14.34
C ALA A 100 7.66 46.30 -15.30
N PRO A 101 7.44 46.26 -16.63
CA PRO A 101 8.49 46.58 -17.58
C PRO A 101 8.89 48.04 -17.37
N GLY A 102 10.20 48.31 -17.31
CA GLY A 102 10.70 49.68 -17.23
C GLY A 102 10.18 50.52 -18.39
N ALA A 103 9.82 51.78 -18.13
CA ALA A 103 9.26 52.67 -19.16
C ALA A 103 10.26 52.93 -20.31
N SER A 104 11.55 52.69 -20.08
CA SER A 104 12.63 52.76 -21.07
C SER A 104 13.55 51.55 -20.91
N SER A 105 14.28 51.20 -21.99
CA SER A 105 15.31 50.13 -21.98
C SER A 105 16.46 50.36 -21.00
N SER A 106 16.56 51.57 -20.43
CA SER A 106 17.55 51.98 -19.43
C SER A 106 17.09 51.84 -17.98
N GLN A 107 15.79 51.63 -17.72
CA GLN A 107 15.29 51.43 -16.36
C GLN A 107 15.23 49.93 -16.03
N PRO A 108 15.75 49.51 -14.85
CA PRO A 108 15.64 48.12 -14.42
C PRO A 108 14.16 47.76 -14.27
N SER A 109 13.78 46.56 -14.72
CA SER A 109 12.42 46.06 -14.52
C SER A 109 12.15 45.87 -13.03
N GLU A 110 11.01 46.37 -12.56
CA GLU A 110 10.64 46.31 -11.15
C GLU A 110 9.71 45.12 -10.92
N LEU A 111 10.07 44.22 -10.01
CA LEU A 111 9.23 43.09 -9.63
C LEU A 111 8.41 43.44 -8.39
N HIS A 112 7.11 43.64 -8.55
CA HIS A 112 6.16 43.87 -7.46
C HIS A 112 5.57 42.55 -6.97
N VAL A 113 5.90 42.13 -5.74
CA VAL A 113 5.36 40.89 -5.15
C VAL A 113 4.25 41.22 -4.17
N TYR A 114 3.02 40.74 -4.43
CA TYR A 114 1.84 40.91 -3.59
C TYR A 114 1.52 39.62 -2.84
N GLU A 115 1.71 39.60 -1.52
CA GLU A 115 1.28 38.47 -0.68
C GLU A 115 -0.26 38.34 -0.69
N THR A 116 -0.77 37.10 -0.80
CA THR A 116 -2.21 36.83 -0.74
C THR A 116 -2.54 35.62 0.11
N ASP A 117 -3.55 35.80 0.97
CA ASP A 117 -4.15 34.72 1.76
C ASP A 117 -5.34 34.06 1.03
N LEU A 118 -5.68 34.56 -0.17
CA LEU A 118 -6.87 34.16 -0.91
C LEU A 118 -6.51 33.22 -2.07
N VAL A 119 -6.59 31.91 -1.80
CA VAL A 119 -6.43 30.86 -2.81
C VAL A 119 -7.72 30.04 -2.91
N PHE A 120 -8.29 29.98 -4.11
CA PHE A 120 -9.52 29.26 -4.40
C PHE A 120 -9.24 28.07 -5.32
N SER A 121 -9.70 26.89 -4.91
CA SER A 121 -9.88 25.77 -5.85
C SER A 121 -11.27 25.92 -6.49
N MET A 122 -11.29 26.20 -7.79
CA MET A 122 -12.52 26.49 -8.53
C MET A 122 -13.13 25.20 -9.08
N GLN A 123 -14.43 25.05 -8.88
CA GLN A 123 -15.27 24.04 -9.52
C GLN A 123 -16.06 24.69 -10.65
N GLN A 124 -16.10 24.04 -11.80
CA GLN A 124 -16.87 24.43 -12.96
C GLN A 124 -18.10 23.53 -13.04
N ARG A 125 -19.29 24.13 -13.20
CA ARG A 125 -20.55 23.40 -13.38
C ARG A 125 -21.32 24.03 -14.54
N PRO A 126 -21.94 23.25 -15.45
CA PRO A 126 -22.83 23.84 -16.45
C PRO A 126 -24.00 24.55 -15.78
N THR A 127 -24.38 25.71 -16.32
CA THR A 127 -25.58 26.46 -15.89
C THR A 127 -26.81 25.57 -16.03
N ALA A 128 -27.87 25.85 -15.28
CA ALA A 128 -29.12 25.07 -15.36
C ALA A 128 -29.67 24.97 -16.80
N ALA A 129 -29.59 26.07 -17.57
CA ALA A 129 -30.00 26.10 -18.97
C ALA A 129 -29.12 25.19 -19.86
N THR A 130 -27.81 25.21 -19.67
CA THR A 130 -26.87 24.37 -20.41
C THR A 130 -27.01 22.90 -20.02
N ALA A 131 -27.18 22.61 -18.73
CA ALA A 131 -27.42 21.26 -18.24
C ALA A 131 -28.72 20.68 -18.81
N ALA A 132 -29.77 21.49 -18.92
CA ALA A 132 -31.03 21.11 -19.57
C ALA A 132 -30.83 20.84 -21.08
N ALA A 133 -30.09 21.69 -21.79
CA ALA A 133 -29.80 21.49 -23.22
C ALA A 133 -28.97 20.22 -23.48
N ILE A 134 -27.95 19.95 -22.66
CA ILE A 134 -27.15 18.72 -22.73
C ILE A 134 -28.02 17.49 -22.41
N GLY A 135 -28.92 17.61 -21.43
CA GLY A 135 -29.90 16.58 -21.11
C GLY A 135 -30.84 16.27 -22.27
N ALA A 136 -31.36 17.32 -22.93
CA ALA A 136 -32.26 17.20 -24.08
C ALA A 136 -31.58 16.57 -25.31
N GLN A 137 -30.32 16.92 -25.59
CA GLN A 137 -29.54 16.28 -26.66
C GLN A 137 -29.26 14.81 -26.35
N ARG A 138 -28.98 14.46 -25.09
CA ARG A 138 -28.82 13.06 -24.68
C ARG A 138 -30.10 12.26 -24.76
N SER A 139 -31.27 12.86 -24.53
CA SER A 139 -32.56 12.18 -24.73
C SER A 139 -32.94 12.05 -26.20
N ALA A 140 -32.49 12.96 -27.08
CA ALA A 140 -32.70 12.85 -28.52
C ALA A 140 -31.75 11.82 -29.18
N ALA A 141 -30.56 11.63 -28.61
CA ALA A 141 -29.61 10.58 -29.00
C ALA A 141 -29.78 9.27 -28.20
N ALA A 142 -30.77 9.20 -27.31
CA ALA A 142 -31.12 7.94 -26.66
C ALA A 142 -31.77 7.06 -27.73
N GLU A 143 -31.02 6.02 -28.14
CA GLU A 143 -31.45 5.00 -29.07
C GLU A 143 -32.90 4.60 -28.84
N ASP A 144 -33.64 4.44 -29.93
CA ASP A 144 -35.06 4.11 -29.97
C ASP A 144 -35.31 2.79 -29.21
N THR A 145 -35.47 2.86 -27.88
CA THR A 145 -35.68 1.70 -27.00
C THR A 145 -37.08 1.09 -27.18
N SER A 146 -37.88 1.66 -28.09
CA SER A 146 -39.22 1.22 -28.47
C SER A 146 -39.24 -0.21 -29.04
N GLY A 147 -38.12 -0.70 -29.59
CA GLY A 147 -37.95 -2.08 -30.07
C GLY A 147 -37.38 -3.09 -29.06
N LEU A 148 -36.96 -2.65 -27.87
CA LEU A 148 -36.41 -3.55 -26.86
C LEU A 148 -37.53 -4.27 -26.10
N ASP A 149 -37.35 -5.55 -25.80
CA ASP A 149 -38.26 -6.32 -24.94
C ASP A 149 -38.39 -5.67 -23.54
N GLU A 150 -39.53 -5.85 -22.88
CA GLU A 150 -39.85 -5.20 -21.61
C GLU A 150 -38.80 -5.52 -20.52
N HIS A 151 -38.26 -6.73 -20.56
CA HIS A 151 -37.14 -7.15 -19.69
C HIS A 151 -35.86 -6.36 -19.97
N ALA A 152 -35.53 -6.12 -21.25
CA ALA A 152 -34.35 -5.35 -21.65
C ALA A 152 -34.51 -3.85 -21.28
N ARG A 153 -35.72 -3.28 -21.40
CA ARG A 153 -36.00 -1.91 -20.94
C ARG A 153 -35.85 -1.78 -19.42
N ARG A 154 -36.43 -2.69 -18.64
CA ARG A 154 -36.27 -2.70 -17.17
C ARG A 154 -34.80 -2.88 -16.77
N ALA A 155 -34.07 -3.73 -17.46
CA ALA A 155 -32.63 -3.93 -17.26
C ALA A 155 -31.80 -2.67 -17.55
N MET A 156 -32.16 -1.90 -18.59
CA MET A 156 -31.52 -0.64 -18.95
C MET A 156 -31.83 0.47 -17.93
N VAL A 157 -33.07 0.53 -17.42
CA VAL A 157 -33.48 1.46 -16.35
C VAL A 157 -32.73 1.18 -15.04
N VAL A 158 -32.53 -0.08 -14.67
CA VAL A 158 -31.71 -0.44 -13.49
C VAL A 158 -30.23 -0.08 -13.71
N ASP A 159 -29.70 -0.25 -14.93
CA ASP A 159 -28.30 0.11 -15.23
C ASP A 159 -28.05 1.61 -15.38
N THR A 160 -29.06 2.40 -15.73
CA THR A 160 -28.96 3.86 -15.82
C THR A 160 -29.29 4.51 -14.48
N PHE A 161 -30.46 4.22 -13.91
CA PHE A 161 -31.01 4.89 -12.73
C PHE A 161 -31.01 4.05 -11.44
N GLY A 162 -30.70 2.76 -11.51
CA GLY A 162 -30.66 1.91 -10.33
C GLY A 162 -29.62 2.39 -9.31
N SER A 163 -29.94 2.25 -8.02
CA SER A 163 -28.97 2.50 -6.95
C SER A 163 -27.75 1.59 -7.14
N LYS A 164 -26.58 2.01 -6.64
CA LYS A 164 -25.33 1.22 -6.73
C LYS A 164 -25.51 -0.22 -6.23
N ARG A 165 -26.43 -0.42 -5.27
CA ARG A 165 -26.82 -1.73 -4.74
C ARG A 165 -27.60 -2.55 -5.78
N ALA A 166 -28.60 -1.96 -6.44
CA ALA A 166 -29.37 -2.61 -7.50
C ALA A 166 -28.50 -3.00 -8.72
N LYS A 167 -27.55 -2.14 -9.11
CA LYS A 167 -26.57 -2.45 -10.17
C LYS A 167 -25.65 -3.61 -9.79
N MET A 168 -25.18 -3.65 -8.54
CA MET A 168 -24.39 -4.78 -8.03
C MET A 168 -25.18 -6.08 -8.00
N GLU A 169 -26.45 -6.03 -7.59
CA GLU A 169 -27.30 -7.22 -7.49
C GLU A 169 -27.66 -7.78 -8.87
N LYS A 170 -27.88 -6.91 -9.87
CA LYS A 170 -28.05 -7.31 -11.27
C LYS A 170 -26.78 -7.98 -11.81
N ARG A 171 -25.61 -7.36 -11.63
CA ARG A 171 -24.32 -7.96 -12.03
C ARG A 171 -24.11 -9.32 -11.38
N LYS A 172 -24.43 -9.45 -10.09
CA LYS A 172 -24.34 -10.74 -9.37
C LYS A 172 -25.28 -11.80 -9.97
N ARG A 173 -26.49 -11.43 -10.40
CA ARG A 173 -27.41 -12.36 -11.08
C ARG A 173 -26.93 -12.74 -12.48
N GLU A 174 -26.39 -11.81 -13.25
CA GLU A 174 -25.82 -12.09 -14.57
C GLU A 174 -24.56 -12.96 -14.48
N ASP A 175 -23.68 -12.71 -13.51
CA ASP A 175 -22.49 -13.53 -13.27
C ASP A 175 -22.89 -14.95 -12.85
N ASN A 176 -23.91 -15.09 -12.00
CA ASN A 176 -24.47 -16.41 -11.64
C ASN A 176 -25.14 -17.11 -12.83
N ARG A 177 -25.83 -16.38 -13.70
CA ARG A 177 -26.44 -16.94 -14.91
C ARG A 177 -25.38 -17.42 -15.89
N ARG A 178 -24.32 -16.64 -16.11
CA ARG A 178 -23.17 -17.06 -16.92
C ARG A 178 -22.48 -18.27 -16.31
N ALA A 179 -22.31 -18.32 -14.98
CA ALA A 179 -21.78 -19.51 -14.32
C ALA A 179 -22.68 -20.74 -14.56
N ALA A 180 -24.01 -20.60 -14.44
CA ALA A 180 -24.96 -21.68 -14.71
C ALA A 180 -24.97 -22.12 -16.19
N GLU A 181 -24.95 -21.18 -17.14
CA GLU A 181 -24.85 -21.48 -18.57
C GLU A 181 -23.50 -22.12 -18.93
N THR A 182 -22.41 -21.73 -18.27
CA THR A 182 -21.09 -22.37 -18.41
C THR A 182 -21.10 -23.79 -17.84
N ILE A 183 -21.81 -24.03 -16.73
CA ILE A 183 -21.97 -25.36 -16.13
C ILE A 183 -22.86 -26.27 -16.99
N VAL A 184 -23.92 -25.73 -17.60
CA VAL A 184 -24.83 -26.49 -18.48
C VAL A 184 -24.19 -26.74 -19.86
N ALA A 185 -23.47 -25.76 -20.41
CA ALA A 185 -22.68 -25.95 -21.63
C ALA A 185 -21.52 -26.93 -21.41
N ALA A 186 -20.92 -26.97 -20.20
CA ALA A 186 -19.94 -27.99 -19.84
C ALA A 186 -20.56 -29.40 -19.84
N GLY A 187 -21.86 -29.58 -19.59
CA GLY A 187 -22.52 -30.89 -19.69
C GLY A 187 -22.78 -31.38 -21.13
N GLY A 188 -23.02 -30.45 -22.07
CA GLY A 188 -23.25 -30.77 -23.49
C GLY A 188 -21.96 -30.88 -24.30
N LEU A 189 -21.01 -29.95 -24.10
CA LEU A 189 -19.70 -29.97 -24.75
C LEU A 189 -18.79 -31.05 -24.17
N SER A 190 -18.89 -31.42 -22.89
CA SER A 190 -18.13 -32.57 -22.39
C SER A 190 -18.58 -33.88 -23.05
N ARG A 191 -19.84 -34.03 -23.45
CA ARG A 191 -20.30 -35.23 -24.19
C ARG A 191 -19.86 -35.23 -25.66
N ALA A 192 -19.92 -34.08 -26.33
CA ALA A 192 -19.47 -33.97 -27.73
C ALA A 192 -17.93 -34.03 -27.86
N VAL A 193 -17.19 -33.40 -26.95
CA VAL A 193 -15.72 -33.45 -26.92
C VAL A 193 -15.23 -34.79 -26.35
N ALA A 194 -15.95 -35.45 -25.44
CA ALA A 194 -15.58 -36.80 -24.99
C ALA A 194 -15.77 -37.86 -26.07
N MET A 195 -16.61 -37.67 -27.10
CA MET A 195 -16.69 -38.63 -28.20
C MET A 195 -15.63 -38.40 -29.28
N ASP A 196 -15.18 -37.16 -29.52
CA ASP A 196 -14.13 -36.87 -30.52
C ASP A 196 -12.69 -36.81 -29.95
N ALA A 197 -12.51 -36.72 -28.62
CA ALA A 197 -11.19 -36.64 -27.97
C ALA A 197 -10.82 -37.88 -27.14
N ALA A 198 -11.66 -38.92 -27.12
CA ALA A 198 -11.42 -40.13 -26.32
C ALA A 198 -10.22 -40.95 -26.81
N ASP A 199 -9.86 -40.93 -28.10
CA ASP A 199 -8.89 -41.90 -28.61
C ASP A 199 -7.43 -41.38 -28.63
N ASP A 200 -7.17 -40.10 -28.93
CA ASP A 200 -5.78 -39.62 -29.10
C ASP A 200 -5.28 -38.64 -28.03
N ARG A 201 -6.16 -37.86 -27.39
CA ARG A 201 -5.76 -36.85 -26.37
C ARG A 201 -5.87 -37.33 -24.94
N ALA A 202 -6.72 -38.31 -24.64
CA ALA A 202 -6.79 -38.90 -23.30
C ALA A 202 -5.48 -39.62 -22.94
N ALA A 203 -4.85 -40.32 -23.89
CA ALA A 203 -3.54 -40.95 -23.70
C ALA A 203 -2.41 -39.90 -23.54
N ALA A 204 -2.41 -38.82 -24.33
CA ALA A 204 -1.40 -37.77 -24.24
C ALA A 204 -1.57 -36.85 -23.00
N ALA A 205 -2.81 -36.59 -22.56
CA ALA A 205 -3.08 -35.81 -21.35
C ALA A 205 -2.87 -36.64 -20.08
N ALA A 206 -3.17 -37.94 -20.09
CA ALA A 206 -2.80 -38.85 -18.99
C ALA A 206 -1.27 -39.02 -18.89
N ALA A 207 -0.54 -38.96 -20.01
CA ALA A 207 0.92 -38.99 -20.03
C ALA A 207 1.59 -37.64 -19.67
N ALA A 208 0.84 -36.53 -19.73
CA ALA A 208 1.34 -35.18 -19.45
C ALA A 208 0.90 -34.61 -18.09
N ILE A 209 0.13 -35.34 -17.29
CA ILE A 209 0.04 -35.07 -15.86
C ILE A 209 1.33 -35.64 -15.27
N PRO A 210 2.34 -34.82 -14.93
CA PRO A 210 3.51 -35.35 -14.23
C PRO A 210 2.97 -36.08 -12.98
N GLU A 211 3.46 -37.29 -12.73
CA GLU A 211 3.28 -37.98 -11.45
C GLU A 211 3.87 -37.09 -10.34
N GLU A 212 3.13 -36.06 -9.93
CA GLU A 212 3.44 -35.31 -8.71
C GLU A 212 3.00 -36.19 -7.55
N VAL A 213 3.95 -37.03 -7.14
CA VAL A 213 4.26 -37.47 -5.77
C VAL A 213 3.32 -36.83 -4.75
N GLY A 214 2.18 -37.48 -4.44
CA GLY A 214 1.33 -37.00 -3.36
C GLY A 214 -0.10 -37.50 -3.27
N GLY A 215 -0.65 -38.19 -4.28
CA GLY A 215 -2.00 -38.75 -4.20
C GLY A 215 -3.13 -37.72 -3.98
N LEU A 216 -2.86 -36.43 -4.22
CA LEU A 216 -3.85 -35.36 -4.10
C LEU A 216 -4.80 -35.41 -5.28
N THR A 217 -6.09 -35.22 -5.00
CA THR A 217 -7.12 -35.09 -6.03
C THR A 217 -6.89 -33.81 -6.87
N ALA A 218 -7.39 -33.77 -8.11
CA ALA A 218 -7.27 -32.58 -8.97
C ALA A 218 -7.83 -31.30 -8.31
N SER A 219 -8.90 -31.43 -7.51
CA SER A 219 -9.44 -30.34 -6.69
C SER A 219 -8.46 -29.86 -5.62
N GLU A 220 -7.81 -30.78 -4.90
CA GLU A 220 -6.83 -30.41 -3.87
C GLU A 220 -5.59 -29.77 -4.49
N SER A 221 -5.14 -30.25 -5.66
CA SER A 221 -4.05 -29.64 -6.42
C SER A 221 -4.39 -28.21 -6.86
N ALA A 222 -5.61 -27.97 -7.36
CA ALA A 222 -6.07 -26.63 -7.74
C ALA A 222 -6.20 -25.69 -6.53
N GLU A 223 -6.69 -26.19 -5.39
CA GLU A 223 -6.72 -25.46 -4.13
C GLU A 223 -5.31 -25.14 -3.64
N GLU A 224 -4.39 -26.10 -3.71
CA GLU A 224 -3.02 -25.91 -3.28
C GLU A 224 -2.28 -24.92 -4.19
N ALA A 225 -2.50 -24.98 -5.51
CA ALA A 225 -1.97 -24.00 -6.46
C ALA A 225 -2.50 -22.59 -6.14
N SER A 226 -3.79 -22.46 -5.85
CA SER A 226 -4.42 -21.21 -5.44
C SER A 226 -3.87 -20.69 -4.11
N ARG A 227 -3.59 -21.58 -3.16
CA ARG A 227 -2.92 -21.24 -1.89
C ARG A 227 -1.48 -20.81 -2.11
N ARG A 228 -0.68 -21.55 -2.90
CA ARG A 228 0.72 -21.25 -3.23
C ARG A 228 0.88 -19.91 -3.96
N ALA A 229 -0.17 -19.41 -4.62
CA ALA A 229 -0.16 -18.08 -5.23
C ALA A 229 -0.06 -16.93 -4.20
N VAL A 230 -0.57 -17.13 -2.97
CA VAL A 230 -0.64 -16.09 -1.93
C VAL A 230 0.22 -16.44 -0.70
N PHE A 231 0.23 -17.71 -0.31
CA PHE A 231 0.90 -18.22 0.88
C PHE A 231 2.28 -18.80 0.54
N PRO A 232 3.27 -18.69 1.45
CA PRO A 232 4.47 -19.52 1.39
C PRO A 232 4.11 -21.01 1.36
N ARG A 233 5.04 -21.85 0.89
CA ARG A 233 4.85 -23.31 0.91
C ARG A 233 4.57 -23.76 2.35
N PHE A 234 3.48 -24.52 2.52
CA PHE A 234 2.98 -24.95 3.81
C PHE A 234 2.82 -26.47 3.81
N ASN A 235 3.47 -27.14 4.75
CA ASN A 235 3.36 -28.58 4.93
C ASN A 235 2.33 -28.89 6.03
N ARG A 236 1.18 -29.44 5.63
CA ARG A 236 0.09 -29.78 6.56
C ARG A 236 0.43 -30.95 7.49
N SER A 237 1.32 -31.85 7.07
CA SER A 237 1.65 -33.06 7.83
C SER A 237 2.84 -32.87 8.77
N ALA A 238 3.39 -31.67 8.85
CA ALA A 238 4.52 -31.37 9.71
C ALA A 238 4.12 -31.39 11.19
N SER A 239 4.92 -32.06 12.02
CA SER A 239 4.74 -32.12 13.47
C SER A 239 5.28 -30.89 14.20
N THR A 240 6.22 -30.15 13.59
CA THR A 240 6.83 -28.95 14.17
C THR A 240 6.57 -27.72 13.30
N PRO A 241 6.52 -26.50 13.89
CA PRO A 241 6.27 -25.28 13.14
C PRO A 241 7.35 -24.98 12.08
N GLU A 242 8.60 -25.35 12.35
CA GLU A 242 9.73 -25.22 11.41
C GLU A 242 9.50 -26.07 10.15
N LEU A 243 8.97 -27.29 10.33
CA LEU A 243 8.66 -28.19 9.23
C LEU A 243 7.36 -27.80 8.52
N ALA A 244 6.45 -27.14 9.22
CA ALA A 244 5.19 -26.65 8.65
C ALA A 244 5.44 -25.51 7.66
N PHE A 245 6.40 -24.64 7.95
CA PHE A 245 6.88 -23.60 7.04
C PHE A 245 8.38 -23.78 6.79
N PRO A 246 8.79 -24.72 5.93
CA PRO A 246 10.22 -24.96 5.69
C PRO A 246 10.88 -23.68 5.19
N PHE A 247 12.11 -23.41 5.65
CA PHE A 247 12.83 -22.19 5.30
C PHE A 247 13.10 -22.12 3.78
N GLU A 248 13.37 -23.26 3.17
CA GLU A 248 13.52 -23.50 1.72
C GLU A 248 12.21 -23.24 0.95
N GLY A 249 11.07 -23.18 1.65
CA GLY A 249 9.78 -22.81 1.08
C GLY A 249 9.62 -21.30 0.85
N LEU A 250 10.44 -20.46 1.50
CA LEU A 250 10.38 -19.01 1.37
C LEU A 250 11.06 -18.54 0.07
N PHE A 251 12.27 -19.05 -0.20
CA PHE A 251 13.12 -18.68 -1.34
C PHE A 251 13.82 -19.92 -1.93
N SER A 252 14.26 -19.83 -3.18
CA SER A 252 15.05 -20.88 -3.81
C SER A 252 16.31 -21.20 -3.00
N ALA A 253 16.76 -22.45 -3.03
CA ALA A 253 17.98 -22.87 -2.33
C ALA A 253 19.20 -22.05 -2.75
N ASP A 254 19.29 -21.68 -4.02
CA ASP A 254 20.38 -20.85 -4.57
C ASP A 254 20.36 -19.44 -3.97
N SER A 255 19.20 -18.79 -3.92
CA SER A 255 19.07 -17.47 -3.29
C SER A 255 19.35 -17.50 -1.78
N LEU A 256 18.94 -18.57 -1.09
CA LEU A 256 19.28 -18.77 0.32
C LEU A 256 20.78 -19.02 0.52
N ALA A 257 21.44 -19.74 -0.39
CA ALA A 257 22.88 -19.92 -0.37
C ALA A 257 23.62 -18.59 -0.57
N GLU A 258 23.14 -17.70 -1.44
CA GLU A 258 23.71 -16.35 -1.59
C GLU A 258 23.55 -15.50 -0.33
N LEU A 259 22.40 -15.59 0.37
CA LEU A 259 22.16 -14.92 1.66
C LEU A 259 23.11 -15.39 2.76
N SER A 260 23.65 -16.61 2.66
CA SER A 260 24.59 -17.10 3.68
C SER A 260 25.90 -16.32 3.72
N ARG A 261 26.33 -15.70 2.61
CA ARG A 261 27.56 -14.91 2.53
C ARG A 261 27.52 -13.69 3.46
N PRO A 262 26.54 -12.76 3.34
CA PRO A 262 26.44 -11.62 4.27
C PRO A 262 26.18 -12.07 5.72
N VAL A 263 25.43 -13.16 5.93
CA VAL A 263 25.20 -13.70 7.28
C VAL A 263 26.50 -14.20 7.92
N ASN A 264 27.38 -14.87 7.17
CA ASN A 264 28.69 -15.28 7.67
C ASN A 264 29.57 -14.08 8.06
N VAL A 265 29.47 -12.96 7.34
CA VAL A 265 30.17 -11.72 7.70
C VAL A 265 29.61 -11.14 9.00
N LEU A 266 28.28 -11.12 9.15
CA LEU A 266 27.62 -10.67 10.39
C LEU A 266 27.98 -11.55 11.58
N LEU A 267 28.00 -12.87 11.40
CA LEU A 267 28.42 -13.82 12.44
C LEU A 267 29.86 -13.60 12.87
N LYS A 268 30.78 -13.37 11.92
CA LYS A 268 32.18 -13.02 12.23
C LYS A 268 32.28 -11.70 12.99
N ALA A 269 31.49 -10.69 12.61
CA ALA A 269 31.45 -9.41 13.31
C ALA A 269 30.89 -9.54 14.73
N LEU A 270 29.83 -10.34 14.92
CA LEU A 270 29.24 -10.65 16.22
C LEU A 270 30.23 -11.38 17.12
N ARG A 271 30.92 -12.41 16.62
CA ARG A 271 31.98 -13.11 17.38
C ARG A 271 33.08 -12.15 17.83
N LYS A 272 33.54 -11.29 16.91
CA LYS A 272 34.58 -10.29 17.18
C LYS A 272 34.13 -9.23 18.18
N ALA A 273 32.85 -8.85 18.18
CA ALA A 273 32.30 -7.92 19.17
C ALA A 273 32.18 -8.60 20.55
N LYS A 274 31.71 -9.85 20.57
CA LYS A 274 31.59 -10.66 21.79
C LYS A 274 32.91 -10.88 22.50
N SER A 275 33.98 -11.12 21.74
CA SER A 275 35.32 -11.30 22.31
C SER A 275 35.94 -10.02 22.88
N ARG A 276 35.43 -8.83 22.55
CA ARG A 276 36.06 -7.55 22.91
C ARG A 276 35.45 -6.87 24.12
N VAL A 277 34.13 -6.92 24.29
CA VAL A 277 33.43 -6.03 25.25
C VAL A 277 32.44 -6.78 26.15
N GLY A 278 32.14 -8.06 25.89
CA GLY A 278 30.85 -8.61 26.31
C GLY A 278 29.75 -7.94 25.47
N VAL A 279 28.84 -8.73 24.90
CA VAL A 279 27.80 -8.16 24.03
C VAL A 279 26.67 -7.62 24.89
N ASP A 280 26.83 -6.39 25.37
CA ASP A 280 25.68 -5.62 25.82
C ASP A 280 24.81 -5.24 24.61
N GLY A 281 23.52 -4.98 24.84
CA GLY A 281 22.59 -4.63 23.76
C GLY A 281 23.06 -3.44 22.91
N ALA A 282 23.77 -2.48 23.50
CA ALA A 282 24.38 -1.36 22.78
C ALA A 282 25.50 -1.81 21.81
N GLY A 283 26.31 -2.80 22.21
CA GLY A 283 27.36 -3.37 21.37
C GLY A 283 26.78 -4.07 20.14
N ALA A 284 25.69 -4.83 20.31
CA ALA A 284 24.99 -5.47 19.20
C ALA A 284 24.45 -4.43 18.19
N VAL A 285 23.83 -3.35 18.67
CA VAL A 285 23.35 -2.25 17.80
C VAL A 285 24.51 -1.61 17.03
N ASN A 286 25.66 -1.39 17.66
CA ASN A 286 26.84 -0.84 17.00
C ASN A 286 27.40 -1.76 15.90
N VAL A 287 27.29 -3.08 16.07
CA VAL A 287 27.66 -4.04 15.02
C VAL A 287 26.70 -3.92 13.83
N ILE A 288 25.39 -3.83 14.07
CA ILE A 288 24.41 -3.62 12.98
C ILE A 288 24.70 -2.31 12.27
N THR A 289 24.82 -1.19 12.99
CA THR A 289 25.00 0.12 12.36
C THR A 289 26.30 0.19 11.56
N LYS A 290 27.36 -0.48 12.03
CA LYS A 290 28.64 -0.57 11.31
C LYS A 290 28.59 -1.50 10.10
N ALA A 291 27.95 -2.66 10.21
CA ALA A 291 27.77 -3.56 9.07
C ALA A 291 26.86 -2.92 8.01
N ALA A 292 25.87 -2.17 8.47
CA ALA A 292 24.98 -1.41 7.63
C ALA A 292 25.75 -0.26 6.93
N SER A 293 26.51 0.58 7.65
CA SER A 293 27.31 1.64 7.01
C SER A 293 28.38 1.10 6.05
N ALA A 294 28.84 -0.14 6.24
CA ALA A 294 29.72 -0.86 5.33
C ALA A 294 29.00 -1.45 4.09
N GLY A 295 27.70 -1.22 3.93
CA GLY A 295 26.91 -1.77 2.82
C GLY A 295 26.66 -3.29 2.90
N GLN A 296 26.93 -3.91 4.04
CA GLN A 296 26.71 -5.36 4.23
C GLN A 296 25.27 -5.67 4.64
N LEU A 297 24.55 -4.66 5.14
CA LEU A 297 23.15 -4.71 5.49
C LEU A 297 22.44 -3.54 4.81
N PRO A 298 21.20 -3.71 4.32
CA PRO A 298 20.37 -2.61 3.85
C PRO A 298 19.97 -1.69 5.02
N VAL A 299 20.79 -0.68 5.30
CA VAL A 299 20.69 0.20 6.50
C VAL A 299 19.46 1.06 6.53
N ALA A 300 19.06 1.56 5.36
CA ALA A 300 18.14 2.68 5.28
C ALA A 300 16.74 2.33 5.81
N THR A 301 16.46 1.04 6.02
CA THR A 301 15.16 0.53 6.46
C THR A 301 15.29 -0.56 7.53
N VAL A 302 16.30 -0.49 8.40
CA VAL A 302 16.32 -1.39 9.58
C VAL A 302 15.17 -0.99 10.51
N GLY A 303 14.05 -1.70 10.38
CA GLY A 303 12.88 -1.57 11.24
C GLY A 303 13.24 -1.82 12.72
N ASN A 304 12.39 -1.33 13.62
CA ASN A 304 12.58 -1.53 15.05
C ASN A 304 12.55 -3.02 15.41
N PHE A 305 11.70 -3.81 14.75
CA PHE A 305 11.66 -5.26 14.89
C PHE A 305 13.01 -5.90 14.55
N VAL A 306 13.63 -5.51 13.43
CA VAL A 306 14.92 -6.08 13.01
C VAL A 306 16.01 -5.76 14.03
N ARG A 307 16.02 -4.53 14.56
CA ARG A 307 16.97 -4.11 15.61
C ARG A 307 16.77 -4.91 16.90
N GLU A 308 15.54 -4.94 17.42
CA GLU A 308 15.21 -5.66 18.65
C GLU A 308 15.56 -7.15 18.55
N ARG A 309 15.28 -7.78 17.40
CA ARG A 309 15.58 -9.19 17.19
C ARG A 309 17.05 -9.50 16.99
N PHE A 310 17.78 -8.64 16.31
CA PHE A 310 19.22 -8.80 16.25
C PHE A 310 19.85 -8.70 17.64
N VAL A 311 19.42 -7.75 18.46
CA VAL A 311 19.90 -7.61 19.84
C VAL A 311 19.57 -8.87 20.64
N ALA A 312 18.33 -9.36 20.57
CA ALA A 312 17.93 -10.60 21.24
C ALA A 312 18.80 -11.80 20.81
N LEU A 313 18.98 -12.01 19.51
CA LEU A 313 19.82 -13.09 18.96
C LEU A 313 21.29 -12.94 19.36
N ALA A 314 21.79 -11.71 19.51
CA ALA A 314 23.16 -11.45 19.93
C ALA A 314 23.38 -11.68 21.44
N SER A 315 22.31 -11.58 22.24
CA SER A 315 22.32 -11.82 23.68
C SER A 315 22.08 -13.29 24.07
N GLU A 316 21.62 -14.15 23.15
CA GLU A 316 21.40 -15.56 23.46
C GLU A 316 22.69 -16.32 23.84
N PRO A 317 22.61 -17.31 24.76
CA PRO A 317 23.71 -18.23 24.98
C PRO A 317 24.00 -18.98 23.67
N GLY A 318 25.27 -19.05 23.26
CA GLY A 318 25.65 -19.55 21.94
C GLY A 318 25.52 -18.54 20.80
N ALA A 319 25.18 -17.28 21.07
CA ALA A 319 25.26 -16.22 20.06
C ALA A 319 26.68 -16.16 19.47
N GLY A 320 26.79 -16.39 18.16
CA GLY A 320 28.05 -16.57 17.44
C GLY A 320 28.23 -17.97 16.87
N ASP A 321 27.62 -19.01 17.44
CA ASP A 321 27.71 -20.35 16.88
C ASP A 321 26.90 -20.45 15.60
N ALA A 322 27.58 -20.84 14.52
CA ALA A 322 26.98 -20.87 13.18
C ALA A 322 25.82 -21.86 13.11
N ALA A 323 25.85 -22.95 13.87
CA ALA A 323 24.78 -23.93 13.89
C ALA A 323 23.47 -23.37 14.45
N VAL A 324 23.55 -22.56 15.52
CA VAL A 324 22.38 -22.12 16.30
C VAL A 324 21.78 -20.82 15.76
N SER A 325 22.61 -19.93 15.24
CA SER A 325 22.22 -18.54 14.91
C SER A 325 22.09 -18.25 13.42
N ARG A 326 22.58 -19.14 12.54
CA ARG A 326 22.59 -18.88 11.08
C ARG A 326 21.18 -18.75 10.49
N ARG A 327 20.28 -19.72 10.73
CA ARG A 327 18.92 -19.67 10.15
C ARG A 327 18.10 -18.47 10.66
N PRO A 328 18.07 -18.14 11.97
CA PRO A 328 17.41 -16.93 12.43
C PRO A 328 18.00 -15.64 11.83
N LEU A 329 19.33 -15.57 11.64
CA LEU A 329 19.98 -14.42 11.00
C LEU A 329 19.70 -14.31 9.49
N GLU A 330 19.68 -15.44 8.77
CA GLU A 330 19.25 -15.49 7.36
C GLU A 330 17.80 -15.00 7.24
N ALA A 331 16.91 -15.48 8.11
CA ALA A 331 15.52 -15.03 8.17
C ALA A 331 15.40 -13.54 8.50
N LEU A 332 16.20 -13.04 9.45
CA LEU A 332 16.19 -11.65 9.86
C LEU A 332 16.68 -10.71 8.74
N LEU A 333 17.73 -11.11 8.01
CA LEU A 333 18.20 -10.40 6.82
C LEU A 333 17.13 -10.36 5.74
N LEU A 334 16.42 -11.48 5.54
CA LEU A 334 15.32 -11.55 4.61
C LEU A 334 14.16 -10.63 5.03
N VAL A 335 13.81 -10.57 6.31
CA VAL A 335 12.81 -9.62 6.83
C VAL A 335 13.20 -8.17 6.52
N ALA A 336 14.47 -7.80 6.71
CA ALA A 336 14.96 -6.46 6.38
C ALA A 336 14.80 -6.13 4.88
N LEU A 337 15.14 -7.08 4.00
CA LEU A 337 14.98 -6.93 2.55
C LEU A 337 13.50 -6.79 2.15
N LEU A 338 12.62 -7.64 2.68
CA LEU A 338 11.19 -7.59 2.39
C LEU A 338 10.53 -6.32 2.96
N LEU A 339 10.97 -5.84 4.12
CA LEU A 339 10.52 -4.55 4.69
C LEU A 339 10.93 -3.38 3.79
N ALA A 340 12.15 -3.36 3.27
CA ALA A 340 12.60 -2.33 2.34
C ALA A 340 11.73 -2.28 1.07
N VAL A 341 11.39 -3.45 0.53
CA VAL A 341 10.50 -3.60 -0.63
C VAL A 341 9.07 -3.17 -0.27
N HIS A 342 8.60 -3.49 0.94
CA HIS A 342 7.29 -3.05 1.42
C HIS A 342 7.20 -1.52 1.50
N GLN A 343 8.20 -0.87 2.08
CA GLN A 343 8.24 0.58 2.33
C GLN A 343 8.47 1.44 1.07
N SER A 344 9.06 0.88 0.01
CA SER A 344 9.31 1.60 -1.25
C SER A 344 8.05 1.88 -2.11
N GLY A 345 6.86 1.49 -1.64
CA GLY A 345 5.58 1.83 -2.29
C GLY A 345 5.19 0.89 -3.43
N ARG A 346 4.15 1.24 -4.20
CA ARG A 346 3.54 0.31 -5.19
C ARG A 346 4.29 0.17 -6.51
N SER A 347 5.13 1.13 -6.86
CA SER A 347 5.87 1.15 -8.12
C SER A 347 7.35 1.26 -7.82
N LEU A 348 8.14 0.36 -8.41
CA LEU A 348 9.59 0.36 -8.32
C LEU A 348 10.15 0.61 -9.72
N ARG A 349 11.09 1.55 -9.82
CA ARG A 349 11.82 1.83 -11.08
C ARG A 349 13.30 1.61 -10.85
N LEU A 350 13.92 0.65 -11.53
CA LEU A 350 15.38 0.52 -11.43
C LEU A 350 16.04 1.83 -11.91
N PRO A 351 17.10 2.28 -11.22
CA PRO A 351 17.91 3.35 -11.75
C PRO A 351 18.40 2.95 -13.15
N LYS A 352 18.50 3.93 -14.04
CA LYS A 352 19.05 3.69 -15.38
C LYS A 352 20.47 3.17 -15.16
N ALA A 353 20.73 1.90 -15.50
CA ALA A 353 22.09 1.39 -15.51
C ALA A 353 22.92 2.39 -16.32
N LYS A 354 23.92 3.00 -15.67
CA LYS A 354 24.86 3.86 -16.37
C LYS A 354 25.42 2.97 -17.49
N PRO A 355 25.28 3.34 -18.77
CA PRO A 355 25.78 2.50 -19.85
C PRO A 355 27.25 2.27 -19.55
N VAL A 356 27.59 1.03 -19.19
CA VAL A 356 28.97 0.60 -19.07
C VAL A 356 29.47 0.74 -20.50
N ALA A 357 30.34 1.73 -20.73
CA ALA A 357 30.97 1.89 -22.02
C ALA A 357 31.54 0.52 -22.40
N PRO A 358 31.26 0.01 -23.62
CA PRO A 358 31.82 -1.26 -24.04
C PRO A 358 33.32 -1.17 -23.78
N ALA A 359 33.84 -2.10 -22.97
CA ALA A 359 35.26 -2.17 -22.67
C ALA A 359 35.99 -2.18 -24.02
N GLU A 360 36.83 -1.18 -24.27
CA GLU A 360 37.73 -1.20 -25.41
C GLU A 360 38.49 -2.54 -25.37
N PRO A 361 38.54 -3.29 -26.48
CA PRO A 361 39.33 -4.51 -26.52
C PRO A 361 40.80 -4.12 -26.36
N ALA A 362 41.35 -4.41 -25.19
CA ALA A 362 42.78 -4.31 -24.94
C ALA A 362 43.50 -5.45 -25.70
N ASP A 363 44.45 -5.02 -26.52
CA ASP A 363 45.62 -5.74 -27.04
C ASP A 363 45.40 -6.89 -28.02
N ALA A 364 45.53 -6.49 -29.29
CA ALA A 364 45.98 -7.32 -30.39
C ALA A 364 47.41 -7.84 -30.12
N VAL A 365 47.54 -9.16 -30.11
CA VAL A 365 48.82 -9.87 -30.20
C VAL A 365 49.44 -9.61 -31.58
N LYS A 366 50.68 -9.13 -31.58
CA LYS A 366 51.57 -9.05 -32.75
C LYS A 366 51.76 -10.45 -33.36
N THR A 367 51.39 -10.61 -34.62
CA THR A 367 52.04 -11.54 -35.55
C THR A 367 52.25 -10.83 -36.88
N GLU A 368 53.49 -10.94 -37.36
CA GLU A 368 54.03 -10.32 -38.56
C GLU A 368 53.58 -11.03 -39.84
N GLU A 369 53.81 -10.31 -40.95
CA GLU A 369 53.88 -10.74 -42.35
C GLU A 369 52.58 -10.89 -43.16
N GLY A 370 52.59 -10.27 -44.34
CA GLY A 370 51.76 -10.67 -45.48
C GLY A 370 51.01 -9.53 -46.16
N ALA A 371 51.67 -8.91 -47.14
CA ALA A 371 51.14 -7.86 -48.00
C ALA A 371 49.82 -8.19 -48.73
N SER A 372 49.03 -7.15 -49.03
CA SER A 372 48.54 -6.76 -50.39
C SER A 372 47.16 -6.09 -50.36
N SER A 373 47.10 -4.83 -50.82
CA SER A 373 46.08 -4.16 -51.67
C SER A 373 44.60 -4.62 -51.60
N SER A 374 43.55 -3.79 -51.56
CA SER A 374 43.29 -2.54 -52.32
C SER A 374 41.94 -1.91 -51.92
N SER A 375 41.90 -0.58 -51.89
CA SER A 375 40.80 0.36 -52.26
C SER A 375 39.32 -0.02 -52.13
N SER A 376 38.53 0.84 -51.46
CA SER A 376 37.62 1.78 -52.17
C SER A 376 36.84 2.69 -51.21
N SER A 377 36.67 3.92 -51.66
CA SER A 377 36.07 5.11 -51.05
C SER A 377 34.56 5.25 -51.33
N SER A 378 33.83 5.89 -50.41
CA SER A 378 32.76 6.89 -50.65
C SER A 378 32.10 7.23 -49.31
N SER A 379 32.08 8.45 -48.75
CA SER A 379 31.60 9.76 -49.21
C SER A 379 30.10 9.82 -49.49
N SER A 380 29.31 10.23 -48.49
CA SER A 380 28.04 10.94 -48.74
C SER A 380 27.76 11.93 -47.62
N SER A 381 27.90 13.20 -48.00
CA SER A 381 27.51 14.44 -47.36
C SER A 381 25.99 14.66 -47.33
N ALA A 382 25.61 15.66 -46.52
CA ALA A 382 24.39 16.48 -46.58
C ALA A 382 23.19 16.04 -45.71
N ALA A 383 22.96 16.78 -44.62
CA ALA A 383 21.83 17.72 -44.54
C ALA A 383 21.89 18.47 -43.20
N ALA A 384 22.45 19.68 -43.24
CA ALA A 384 22.25 20.68 -42.21
C ALA A 384 20.86 21.30 -42.42
N ALA A 385 19.94 21.06 -41.49
CA ALA A 385 18.68 21.78 -41.40
C ALA A 385 18.63 22.49 -40.05
N ALA A 386 18.73 23.82 -40.11
CA ALA A 386 18.52 24.73 -39.00
C ALA A 386 17.05 24.66 -38.54
N ALA A 387 16.84 24.44 -37.25
CA ALA A 387 15.57 24.69 -36.58
C ALA A 387 15.85 25.56 -35.36
N ALA A 388 15.67 26.87 -35.54
CA ALA A 388 15.40 27.80 -34.47
C ALA A 388 13.95 27.59 -33.99
N GLY A 389 13.70 27.66 -32.69
CA GLY A 389 12.33 27.76 -32.18
C GLY A 389 12.14 27.27 -30.75
N ASP A 390 11.97 28.23 -29.85
CA ASP A 390 11.26 28.16 -28.57
C ASP A 390 11.82 27.28 -27.44
N ALA A 391 12.63 27.93 -26.61
CA ALA A 391 12.90 27.53 -25.23
C ALA A 391 11.60 27.64 -24.39
N ALA A 392 10.80 26.58 -24.44
CA ALA A 392 9.71 26.36 -23.50
C ALA A 392 10.27 26.25 -22.07
N ALA A 393 9.75 27.09 -21.18
CA ALA A 393 10.09 27.07 -19.76
C ALA A 393 9.97 25.66 -19.17
N PRO A 394 10.92 25.22 -18.31
CA PRO A 394 10.93 23.87 -17.77
C PRO A 394 9.65 23.64 -16.97
N ALA A 395 8.83 22.70 -17.46
CA ALA A 395 7.66 22.21 -16.74
C ALA A 395 8.08 21.81 -15.31
N PRO A 396 7.27 22.12 -14.28
CA PRO A 396 7.61 21.80 -12.90
C PRO A 396 7.88 20.29 -12.79
N ALA A 397 9.08 19.96 -12.32
CA ALA A 397 9.56 18.59 -12.21
C ALA A 397 8.51 17.73 -11.50
N ALA A 398 7.92 16.79 -12.25
CA ALA A 398 7.02 15.79 -11.69
C ALA A 398 7.75 15.11 -10.52
N PRO A 399 7.06 14.82 -9.39
CA PRO A 399 7.69 14.23 -8.21
C PRO A 399 8.50 13.00 -8.64
N ALA A 400 9.80 13.03 -8.35
CA ALA A 400 10.74 11.99 -8.77
C ALA A 400 10.15 10.63 -8.40
N ALA A 401 9.86 9.83 -9.42
CA ALA A 401 9.30 8.51 -9.20
C ALA A 401 10.24 7.71 -8.29
N PRO A 402 9.71 6.92 -7.33
CA PRO A 402 10.53 6.15 -6.40
C PRO A 402 11.47 5.25 -7.20
N GLN A 403 12.77 5.54 -7.10
CA GLN A 403 13.81 4.67 -7.60
C GLN A 403 13.78 3.38 -6.76
N VAL A 404 14.19 2.26 -7.35
CA VAL A 404 14.37 1.00 -6.62
C VAL A 404 15.10 1.32 -5.33
N PRO A 405 14.59 0.88 -4.17
CA PRO A 405 15.20 1.22 -2.90
C PRO A 405 16.66 0.80 -2.98
N ALA A 406 17.58 1.71 -2.67
CA ALA A 406 19.03 1.42 -2.61
C ALA A 406 19.34 0.17 -1.75
N CYS A 407 18.40 -0.22 -0.89
CA CYS A 407 18.42 -1.47 -0.15
C CYS A 407 18.47 -2.74 -1.02
N LEU A 408 17.83 -2.75 -2.19
CA LEU A 408 17.89 -3.89 -3.12
C LEU A 408 19.23 -3.96 -3.86
N GLU A 409 19.95 -2.85 -4.01
CA GLU A 409 21.29 -2.84 -4.61
C GLU A 409 22.34 -3.51 -3.71
N LEU A 410 22.08 -3.54 -2.39
CA LEU A 410 22.93 -4.23 -1.41
C LEU A 410 22.60 -5.72 -1.27
N ALA A 411 21.47 -6.16 -1.83
CA ALA A 411 21.10 -7.57 -1.81
C ALA A 411 21.89 -8.33 -2.88
N PRO A 412 22.22 -9.62 -2.66
CA PRO A 412 22.71 -10.48 -3.73
C PRO A 412 21.75 -10.46 -4.92
N ALA A 413 22.28 -10.40 -6.14
CA ALA A 413 21.48 -10.17 -7.34
C ALA A 413 20.38 -11.23 -7.53
N GLN A 414 20.67 -12.51 -7.24
CA GLN A 414 19.67 -13.57 -7.38
C GLN A 414 18.52 -13.40 -6.39
N VAL A 415 18.82 -12.99 -5.16
CA VAL A 415 17.80 -12.72 -4.13
C VAL A 415 16.93 -11.53 -4.53
N ALA A 416 17.55 -10.45 -5.03
CA ALA A 416 16.82 -9.28 -5.51
C ALA A 416 15.89 -9.64 -6.68
N ASP A 417 16.39 -10.41 -7.64
CA ASP A 417 15.61 -10.87 -8.79
C ASP A 417 14.47 -11.80 -8.37
N GLU A 418 14.70 -12.70 -7.42
CA GLU A 418 13.65 -13.58 -6.89
C GLU A 418 12.57 -12.79 -6.13
N ILE A 419 12.96 -11.81 -5.31
CA ILE A 419 12.03 -10.90 -4.63
C ILE A 419 11.17 -10.15 -5.67
N LEU A 420 11.79 -9.56 -6.70
CA LEU A 420 11.06 -8.85 -7.75
C LEU A 420 10.13 -9.81 -8.50
N LYS A 421 10.60 -11.00 -8.87
CA LYS A 421 9.80 -12.01 -9.58
C LYS A 421 8.60 -12.50 -8.77
N LYS A 422 8.75 -12.69 -7.45
CA LYS A 422 7.68 -13.20 -6.56
C LYS A 422 6.64 -12.15 -6.17
N PHE A 423 7.07 -10.92 -5.92
CA PHE A 423 6.23 -9.89 -5.28
C PHE A 423 5.89 -8.70 -6.18
N THR A 424 6.30 -8.70 -7.44
CA THR A 424 5.98 -7.63 -8.38
C THR A 424 5.63 -8.17 -9.76
N ALA A 425 4.80 -7.42 -10.49
CA ALA A 425 4.51 -7.67 -11.90
C ALA A 425 5.35 -6.70 -12.74
N ARG A 426 6.08 -7.23 -13.72
CA ARG A 426 6.83 -6.41 -14.68
C ARG A 426 5.84 -5.73 -15.62
N GLN A 427 5.86 -4.40 -15.66
CA GLN A 427 5.05 -3.56 -16.53
C GLN A 427 5.96 -2.81 -17.53
N GLY A 428 5.52 -2.71 -18.78
CA GLY A 428 6.19 -1.98 -19.86
C GLY A 428 6.96 -2.88 -20.83
N ALA A 429 6.62 -2.77 -22.12
CA ALA A 429 7.24 -3.55 -23.20
C ALA A 429 8.46 -2.85 -23.86
N ARG A 430 8.69 -1.55 -23.60
CA ARG A 430 9.73 -0.78 -24.29
C ARG A 430 10.56 0.07 -23.33
N GLY A 431 11.86 -0.25 -23.25
CA GLY A 431 12.91 0.66 -22.77
C GLY A 431 13.34 0.52 -21.31
N ARG A 432 12.42 0.37 -20.35
CA ARG A 432 12.80 0.13 -18.93
C ARG A 432 11.81 -0.81 -18.25
N PRO A 433 12.27 -1.89 -17.60
CA PRO A 433 11.40 -2.66 -16.74
C PRO A 433 10.93 -1.76 -15.59
N THR A 434 9.62 -1.57 -15.52
CA THR A 434 8.98 -1.00 -14.33
C THR A 434 8.31 -2.14 -13.59
N TRP A 435 8.43 -2.18 -12.27
CA TRP A 435 7.76 -3.20 -11.47
C TRP A 435 6.61 -2.55 -10.73
N VAL A 436 5.44 -3.16 -10.83
CA VAL A 436 4.24 -2.71 -10.14
C VAL A 436 3.74 -3.83 -9.26
N ARG A 437 3.44 -3.48 -8.02
CA ARG A 437 2.89 -4.40 -7.03
C ARG A 437 1.38 -4.21 -6.95
N THR A 438 0.65 -5.24 -7.36
CA THR A 438 -0.80 -5.31 -7.17
C THR A 438 -1.15 -5.50 -5.68
N PRO A 439 -2.38 -5.21 -5.24
CA PRO A 439 -2.78 -5.46 -3.85
C PRO A 439 -2.58 -6.92 -3.41
N GLN A 440 -2.83 -7.88 -4.30
CA GLN A 440 -2.60 -9.31 -4.03
C GLN A 440 -1.12 -9.63 -3.81
N LEU A 441 -0.23 -9.06 -4.63
CA LEU A 441 1.22 -9.21 -4.46
C LEU A 441 1.74 -8.50 -3.21
N GLN A 442 1.08 -7.42 -2.78
CA GLN A 442 1.35 -6.78 -1.49
C GLN A 442 1.00 -7.71 -0.33
N ASP A 443 -0.19 -8.31 -0.35
CA ASP A 443 -0.61 -9.24 0.69
C ASP A 443 0.31 -10.48 0.72
N ARG A 444 0.68 -11.01 -0.46
CA ARG A 444 1.68 -12.08 -0.60
C ARG A 444 3.02 -11.70 0.04
N LEU A 445 3.52 -10.48 -0.20
CA LEU A 445 4.75 -9.98 0.41
C LEU A 445 4.64 -9.93 1.93
N VAL A 446 3.55 -9.36 2.46
CA VAL A 446 3.34 -9.26 3.90
C VAL A 446 3.26 -10.65 4.54
N MET A 447 2.63 -11.62 3.87
CA MET A 447 2.59 -13.02 4.31
C MET A 447 3.98 -13.67 4.39
N HIS A 448 4.80 -13.52 3.34
CA HIS A 448 6.17 -14.05 3.35
C HIS A 448 7.03 -13.37 4.41
N LEU A 449 6.86 -12.06 4.59
CA LEU A 449 7.53 -11.28 5.63
C LEU A 449 7.12 -11.75 7.03
N THR A 450 5.84 -12.04 7.28
CA THR A 450 5.41 -12.59 8.57
C THR A 450 6.00 -13.96 8.87
N VAL A 451 6.09 -14.87 7.89
CA VAL A 451 6.73 -16.19 8.08
C VAL A 451 8.23 -16.04 8.30
N ALA A 452 8.91 -15.17 7.54
CA ALA A 452 10.32 -14.87 7.79
C ALA A 452 10.55 -14.26 9.18
N ALA A 453 9.63 -13.41 9.66
CA ALA A 453 9.67 -12.85 11.01
C ALA A 453 9.46 -13.91 12.10
N LEU A 454 8.61 -14.91 11.86
CA LEU A 454 8.47 -16.08 12.73
C LEU A 454 9.77 -16.88 12.79
N TRP A 455 10.40 -17.17 11.64
CA TRP A 455 11.70 -17.85 11.60
C TRP A 455 12.81 -17.10 12.33
N ALA A 456 12.90 -15.78 12.14
CA ALA A 456 13.86 -14.92 12.85
C ALA A 456 13.63 -14.91 14.37
N SER A 457 12.43 -15.31 14.79
CA SER A 457 11.95 -15.34 16.16
C SER A 457 11.88 -16.75 16.75
N ARG A 458 12.34 -17.79 16.02
CA ARG A 458 12.12 -19.20 16.37
C ARG A 458 10.65 -19.53 16.70
N PHE A 459 9.74 -18.99 15.90
CA PHE A 459 8.29 -19.13 16.04
C PHE A 459 7.69 -18.60 17.36
N ASP A 460 8.46 -17.83 18.14
CA ASP A 460 8.00 -17.11 19.33
C ASP A 460 8.18 -15.60 19.17
N LEU A 461 7.09 -14.89 18.91
CA LEU A 461 7.07 -13.46 18.59
C LEU A 461 6.62 -12.64 19.84
N PRO A 462 7.53 -11.96 20.57
CA PRO A 462 7.26 -11.25 21.82
C PRO A 462 6.39 -10.03 21.59
N SER A 463 6.56 -9.36 20.45
CA SER A 463 5.85 -8.12 20.15
C SER A 463 5.42 -8.06 18.69
N VAL A 464 4.13 -8.35 18.47
CA VAL A 464 3.48 -8.11 17.18
C VAL A 464 3.38 -6.61 16.89
N LEU A 465 3.41 -5.77 17.93
CA LEU A 465 3.29 -4.32 17.81
C LEU A 465 4.47 -3.69 17.07
N THR A 466 5.69 -4.20 17.30
CA THR A 466 6.89 -3.64 16.67
C THR A 466 6.90 -3.97 15.18
N LEU A 467 6.56 -5.20 14.82
CA LEU A 467 6.37 -5.61 13.43
C LEU A 467 5.23 -4.84 12.74
N ALA A 468 4.10 -4.62 13.42
CA ALA A 468 2.97 -3.84 12.87
C ALA A 468 3.36 -2.39 12.58
N ARG A 469 4.13 -1.75 13.48
CA ARG A 469 4.63 -0.39 13.29
C ARG A 469 5.58 -0.30 12.10
N ASP A 470 6.51 -1.24 11.97
CA ASP A 470 7.47 -1.26 10.85
C ASP A 470 6.79 -1.48 9.49
N LEU A 471 5.69 -2.24 9.48
CA LEU A 471 4.84 -2.44 8.30
C LEU A 471 3.90 -1.26 8.01
N GLY A 472 3.75 -0.31 8.94
CA GLY A 472 2.74 0.75 8.84
C GLY A 472 1.30 0.21 8.78
N LEU A 473 1.06 -0.98 9.34
CA LEU A 473 -0.25 -1.64 9.35
C LEU A 473 -0.87 -1.57 10.75
N PRO A 474 -2.20 -1.41 10.85
CA PRO A 474 -2.87 -1.51 12.15
C PRO A 474 -2.69 -2.91 12.72
N THR A 475 -2.29 -3.02 13.99
CA THR A 475 -2.03 -4.30 14.68
C THR A 475 -3.17 -5.30 14.50
N ARG A 476 -4.42 -4.82 14.61
CA ARG A 476 -5.61 -5.66 14.44
C ARG A 476 -5.65 -6.34 13.07
N LYS A 477 -5.28 -5.63 11.99
CA LYS A 477 -5.23 -6.22 10.65
C LYS A 477 -4.13 -7.27 10.57
N LEU A 478 -2.94 -6.97 11.10
CA LEU A 478 -1.80 -7.88 11.09
C LEU A 478 -2.13 -9.22 11.78
N VAL A 479 -2.69 -9.13 13.00
CA VAL A 479 -3.06 -10.30 13.81
C VAL A 479 -4.24 -11.06 13.19
N LEU A 480 -5.36 -10.37 12.92
CA LEU A 480 -6.59 -11.06 12.49
C LEU A 480 -6.52 -11.58 11.06
N THR A 481 -5.73 -10.94 10.19
CA THR A 481 -5.66 -11.31 8.78
C THR A 481 -4.50 -12.26 8.56
N TYR A 482 -3.26 -11.83 8.82
CA TYR A 482 -2.09 -12.58 8.36
C TYR A 482 -1.69 -13.70 9.34
N PHE A 483 -1.54 -13.40 10.64
CA PHE A 483 -1.17 -14.43 11.63
C PHE A 483 -2.24 -15.52 11.79
N ARG A 484 -3.52 -15.16 11.84
CA ARG A 484 -4.61 -16.16 11.87
C ARG A 484 -4.67 -17.02 10.61
N GLN A 485 -4.42 -16.46 9.43
CA GLN A 485 -4.38 -17.24 8.19
C GLN A 485 -3.20 -18.22 8.14
N LEU A 486 -2.09 -17.89 8.83
CA LEU A 486 -0.96 -18.81 9.02
C LEU A 486 -1.23 -19.90 10.07
N GLY A 487 -2.35 -19.83 10.79
CA GLY A 487 -2.68 -20.76 11.87
C GLY A 487 -2.10 -20.38 13.23
N CYS A 488 -1.39 -19.25 13.35
CA CYS A 488 -0.79 -18.84 14.62
C CYS A 488 -1.86 -18.52 15.66
N ARG A 489 -1.64 -18.96 16.89
CA ARG A 489 -2.54 -18.70 18.02
C ARG A 489 -2.00 -17.55 18.87
N GLN A 490 -2.90 -16.67 19.31
CA GLN A 490 -2.53 -15.67 20.29
C GLN A 490 -2.58 -16.29 21.68
N ALA A 491 -1.41 -16.49 22.28
CA ALA A 491 -1.34 -16.86 23.68
C ALA A 491 -1.96 -15.71 24.48
N SER A 492 -3.03 -15.99 25.21
CA SER A 492 -3.53 -15.03 26.19
C SER A 492 -2.46 -14.93 27.28
N SER A 493 -1.97 -13.72 27.55
CA SER A 493 -0.95 -13.48 28.59
C SER A 493 -1.38 -13.92 30.00
N ALA A 494 -2.65 -14.28 30.20
CA ALA A 494 -3.16 -14.88 31.42
C ALA A 494 -2.77 -16.37 31.60
N SER A 495 -2.33 -17.07 30.56
CA SER A 495 -2.03 -18.51 30.60
C SER A 495 -0.54 -18.85 30.75
N ALA A 496 0.35 -17.86 30.72
CA ALA A 496 1.80 -18.06 30.72
C ALA A 496 2.43 -18.21 32.13
N ALA A 497 1.61 -18.35 33.18
CA ALA A 497 2.04 -18.50 34.57
C ALA A 497 2.02 -19.96 35.07
N LEU A 498 2.27 -20.93 34.19
CA LEU A 498 2.66 -22.28 34.61
C LEU A 498 4.09 -22.52 34.11
N PRO A 499 5.07 -22.70 35.02
CA PRO A 499 6.43 -23.01 34.60
C PRO A 499 6.44 -24.39 33.92
N ALA A 500 7.04 -24.43 32.73
CA ALA A 500 7.44 -25.65 32.08
C ALA A 500 8.51 -26.34 32.95
N CYS A 501 8.05 -27.21 33.85
CA CYS A 501 8.88 -28.18 34.53
C CYS A 501 8.38 -29.58 34.17
N ILE A 502 9.30 -30.38 33.61
CA ILE A 502 9.27 -31.84 33.47
C ILE A 502 8.45 -32.37 32.29
N ALA A 503 9.08 -32.44 31.11
CA ALA A 503 8.88 -33.56 30.21
C ALA A 503 9.94 -34.61 30.56
N ALA A 504 9.60 -35.50 31.50
CA ALA A 504 10.33 -36.74 31.72
C ALA A 504 9.90 -37.75 30.64
N SER A 505 10.87 -38.55 30.20
CA SER A 505 10.70 -39.65 29.24
C SER A 505 9.57 -40.61 29.69
N PRO A 506 8.74 -41.13 28.77
CA PRO A 506 7.70 -42.10 29.10
C PRO A 506 8.22 -43.49 29.51
N GLU A 507 9.54 -43.69 29.60
CA GLU A 507 10.14 -44.98 30.00
C GLU A 507 10.34 -45.14 31.53
N ASP A 508 10.28 -44.05 32.31
CA ASP A 508 10.46 -44.11 33.78
C ASP A 508 9.14 -44.16 34.58
N ALA A 509 7.99 -44.07 33.90
CA ALA A 509 6.66 -44.05 34.56
C ALA A 509 6.20 -45.43 35.07
N ALA A 510 6.83 -46.53 34.64
CA ALA A 510 6.47 -47.89 35.06
C ALA A 510 7.11 -48.32 36.39
N ALA A 511 8.07 -47.56 36.94
CA ALA A 511 8.79 -47.92 38.16
C ALA A 511 8.21 -47.28 39.45
N LEU A 512 7.25 -46.36 39.35
CA LEU A 512 6.69 -45.63 40.49
C LEU A 512 5.29 -46.06 40.94
N GLU A 513 4.62 -46.95 40.18
CA GLU A 513 3.29 -47.47 40.53
C GLU A 513 3.33 -48.75 41.41
N ALA A 514 4.51 -49.19 41.84
CA ALA A 514 4.69 -50.35 42.72
C ALA A 514 4.89 -50.00 44.21
N ALA A 515 4.85 -48.72 44.61
CA ALA A 515 5.17 -48.29 45.99
C ALA A 515 4.00 -47.66 46.77
N ALA A 516 2.77 -47.65 46.24
CA ALA A 516 1.61 -47.00 46.87
C ALA A 516 0.45 -47.95 47.22
N ALA A 517 0.74 -49.23 47.45
CA ALA A 517 -0.21 -50.18 48.02
C ALA A 517 0.07 -50.39 49.51
N GLY A 518 -0.58 -49.61 50.39
CA GLY A 518 -0.53 -49.83 51.83
C GLY A 518 -1.38 -48.88 52.66
N ALA A 519 -2.36 -49.45 53.37
CA ALA A 519 -3.23 -48.88 54.42
C ALA A 519 -4.41 -48.00 53.94
N SER A 520 -5.67 -48.48 53.88
CA SER A 520 -6.57 -49.04 54.93
C SER A 520 -7.54 -47.99 55.51
N ARG A 521 -8.84 -48.17 55.17
CA ARG A 521 -10.08 -48.07 56.00
C ARG A 521 -10.36 -46.72 56.70
N THR A 522 -11.58 -46.16 56.81
CA THR A 522 -12.92 -46.73 57.08
C THR A 522 -14.00 -45.62 57.01
N THR A 523 -15.24 -46.00 56.66
CA THR A 523 -16.58 -45.44 57.05
C THR A 523 -16.94 -43.99 56.66
N GLY A 524 -18.15 -43.63 56.20
CA GLY A 524 -19.40 -44.37 56.06
C GLY A 524 -20.54 -43.53 55.43
N SER A 525 -21.59 -44.23 55.00
CA SER A 525 -23.03 -43.91 54.83
C SER A 525 -23.49 -42.42 54.80
N ARG A 526 -24.31 -41.95 53.86
CA ARG A 526 -25.78 -42.16 53.60
C ARG A 526 -26.15 -41.18 52.45
N SER A 527 -27.29 -41.16 51.76
CA SER A 527 -28.36 -42.06 51.34
C SER A 527 -29.31 -41.17 50.50
N LEU A 528 -29.88 -41.69 49.40
CA LEU A 528 -31.25 -41.43 48.86
C LEU A 528 -31.66 -39.96 48.53
N CYS A 529 -32.42 -39.58 47.51
CA CYS A 529 -33.03 -40.12 46.29
C CYS A 529 -33.74 -38.90 45.61
N PRO A 530 -34.34 -39.04 44.41
CA PRO A 530 -34.37 -38.00 43.38
C PRO A 530 -35.78 -37.46 43.04
N SER A 531 -35.91 -36.92 41.80
CA SER A 531 -37.12 -36.68 40.97
C SER A 531 -37.63 -35.22 40.99
N SER A 532 -38.20 -34.62 39.95
CA SER A 532 -38.45 -34.94 38.52
C SER A 532 -39.02 -33.70 37.80
N SER A 533 -38.94 -33.69 36.46
CA SER A 533 -39.89 -33.19 35.42
C SER A 533 -40.78 -31.94 35.68
N ARG A 534 -41.08 -31.02 34.74
CA ARG A 534 -41.68 -31.22 33.40
C ARG A 534 -41.82 -29.84 32.71
N ARG A 535 -41.71 -29.83 31.38
CA ARG A 535 -42.19 -28.83 30.39
C ARG A 535 -43.75 -28.76 30.37
N PRO A 536 -44.48 -27.82 29.69
CA PRO A 536 -44.25 -27.41 28.29
C PRO A 536 -44.77 -26.03 27.75
N SER A 537 -44.48 -25.87 26.45
CA SER A 537 -44.90 -25.02 25.29
C SER A 537 -46.21 -24.18 25.20
N GLY A 538 -46.14 -23.14 24.33
CA GLY A 538 -47.21 -22.63 23.41
C GLY A 538 -47.38 -21.08 23.43
N SER A 539 -46.96 -20.28 22.42
CA SER A 539 -47.68 -19.77 21.20
C SER A 539 -49.00 -19.00 21.51
N ALA A 540 -49.42 -17.84 20.96
CA ALA A 540 -49.08 -17.00 19.79
C ALA A 540 -49.83 -15.63 19.85
N LEU A 541 -49.54 -14.73 18.88
CA LEU A 541 -50.40 -13.69 18.24
C LEU A 541 -50.92 -12.47 19.04
N ALA A 542 -50.61 -11.25 18.56
CA ALA A 542 -51.54 -10.32 17.88
C ALA A 542 -51.06 -8.85 17.91
N ALA A 543 -51.46 -8.09 16.89
CA ALA A 543 -51.05 -6.73 16.53
C ALA A 543 -51.96 -5.63 17.11
N ALA A 544 -51.44 -4.39 17.26
CA ALA A 544 -52.15 -3.12 17.06
C ALA A 544 -51.24 -1.89 17.34
N GLU A 545 -51.11 -1.00 16.37
CA GLU A 545 -50.95 0.47 16.56
C GLU A 545 -52.35 1.11 16.75
N PRO A 546 -52.58 2.45 16.86
CA PRO A 546 -51.70 3.63 16.95
C PRO A 546 -52.12 4.63 18.07
N VAL A 547 -51.49 5.82 18.14
CA VAL A 547 -52.12 7.18 18.14
C VAL A 547 -51.21 8.24 18.79
N GLU A 548 -51.20 9.39 18.11
CA GLU A 548 -50.52 10.66 18.31
C GLU A 548 -50.83 11.39 19.65
N ALA A 549 -49.92 12.27 20.09
CA ALA A 549 -50.28 13.62 20.53
C ALA A 549 -49.05 14.52 20.73
N HIS A 550 -49.11 15.69 20.10
CA HIS A 550 -48.31 16.89 20.31
C HIS A 550 -48.43 17.45 21.74
N CYS A 551 -47.37 18.07 22.27
CA CYS A 551 -47.38 19.47 22.75
C CYS A 551 -45.99 19.92 23.27
N SER A 552 -45.52 21.03 22.71
CA SER A 552 -44.55 22.01 23.27
C SER A 552 -45.40 23.18 23.85
N PRO A 553 -44.89 24.32 24.41
CA PRO A 553 -43.50 24.78 24.58
C PRO A 553 -43.22 25.58 25.90
N ALA A 554 -42.01 26.18 25.93
CA ALA A 554 -41.62 27.45 26.57
C ALA A 554 -41.26 27.46 28.08
N ALA A 555 -40.07 27.96 28.44
CA ALA A 555 -39.79 29.39 28.60
C ALA A 555 -38.37 29.70 29.13
N ALA A 556 -37.83 30.81 28.60
CA ALA A 556 -37.00 31.84 29.25
C ALA A 556 -35.58 31.55 29.81
N ALA A 557 -34.60 32.18 29.14
CA ALA A 557 -33.32 32.70 29.66
C ALA A 557 -33.56 33.95 30.57
N PRO A 558 -32.57 34.78 31.01
CA PRO A 558 -31.10 34.77 30.86
C PRO A 558 -30.33 35.00 32.20
N CYS A 559 -28.99 34.96 32.28
CA CYS A 559 -28.14 36.17 32.28
C CYS A 559 -26.64 35.80 32.40
N CYS A 560 -25.81 36.68 31.82
CA CYS A 560 -24.36 36.68 31.70
C CYS A 560 -23.60 36.70 33.05
N VAL A 561 -22.33 36.27 33.08
CA VAL A 561 -21.13 37.02 33.55
C VAL A 561 -19.85 36.24 33.20
N ASP A 562 -18.82 37.02 32.91
CA ASP A 562 -17.45 36.79 32.46
C ASP A 562 -16.67 35.62 33.07
N ARG A 563 -15.78 35.04 32.24
CA ARG A 563 -14.75 34.07 32.65
C ARG A 563 -13.36 34.61 32.35
N ALA A 564 -12.70 35.11 33.39
CA ALA A 564 -11.26 35.32 33.44
C ALA A 564 -10.59 34.17 34.23
N SER A 565 -9.50 33.66 33.65
CA SER A 565 -8.30 33.04 34.23
C SER A 565 -8.33 32.00 35.38
N ALA A 566 -7.61 30.91 35.09
CA ALA A 566 -6.70 30.13 35.93
C ALA A 566 -7.21 28.95 36.80
N GLU A 567 -6.58 27.80 36.50
CA GLU A 567 -6.16 26.69 37.38
C GLU A 567 -7.17 25.96 38.28
N LEU A 568 -7.41 24.67 38.00
CA LEU A 568 -7.21 23.59 39.00
C LEU A 568 -7.35 22.19 38.37
N LEU A 569 -6.52 21.30 38.92
CA LEU A 569 -6.24 19.91 38.56
C LEU A 569 -7.48 19.03 38.32
N GLY A 570 -7.49 18.34 37.18
CA GLY A 570 -8.45 17.27 36.88
C GLY A 570 -7.74 15.94 36.64
N ALA A 571 -7.74 15.09 37.67
CA ALA A 571 -7.22 13.73 37.65
C ALA A 571 -7.78 12.91 36.48
N ARG A 572 -6.89 12.43 35.61
CA ARG A 572 -7.23 11.37 34.64
C ARG A 572 -6.91 10.02 35.24
N THR A 573 -7.96 9.23 35.41
CA THR A 573 -7.95 7.79 35.63
C THR A 573 -6.98 7.11 34.67
N ARG A 574 -5.90 6.54 35.23
CA ARG A 574 -4.98 5.66 34.51
C ARG A 574 -5.73 4.35 34.18
N GLN A 575 -6.20 4.21 32.95
CA GLN A 575 -6.40 2.88 32.38
C GLN A 575 -5.03 2.25 32.20
N THR A 576 -4.72 1.26 33.04
CA THR A 576 -3.57 0.38 32.86
C THR A 576 -3.79 -0.45 31.60
N LEU A 577 -3.18 -0.02 30.50
CA LEU A 577 -3.08 -0.84 29.29
C LEU A 577 -2.27 -2.09 29.66
N ARG A 578 -2.94 -3.25 29.76
CA ARG A 578 -2.28 -4.56 29.85
C ARG A 578 -1.28 -4.68 28.69
N GLY A 579 -0.05 -5.07 29.00
CA GLY A 579 1.02 -5.24 28.02
C GLY A 579 0.63 -6.23 26.91
N PRO A 580 1.23 -6.12 25.71
CA PRO A 580 0.96 -7.02 24.60
C PRO A 580 1.30 -8.46 24.99
N ALA A 581 0.37 -9.38 24.74
CA ALA A 581 0.61 -10.81 24.96
C ALA A 581 1.49 -11.39 23.83
N PRO A 582 2.41 -12.31 24.13
CA PRO A 582 3.22 -12.99 23.13
C PRO A 582 2.35 -13.84 22.18
N LEU A 583 2.84 -14.10 20.96
CA LEU A 583 2.25 -15.08 20.04
C LEU A 583 3.12 -16.33 19.98
N SER A 584 2.49 -17.49 20.11
CA SER A 584 3.10 -18.79 19.86
C SER A 584 2.40 -19.46 18.68
N PHE A 585 3.15 -20.23 17.89
CA PHE A 585 2.56 -20.97 16.77
C PHE A 585 1.63 -22.08 17.26
#